data_AF-A0A538EW74-F1
#
_entry.id   AF-A0A538EW74-F1
#
_cell.length_a   1.000
_cell.length_b   1.000
_cell.length_c   1.000
_cell.angle_alpha   90.00
_cell.angle_beta   90.00
_cell.angle_gamma   90.00
#
_symmetry.space_group_name_H-M   'P 1'
#
loop_
_entity.id
_entity.type
_entity.pdbx_description
1 polymer ?
#
loop_
_entity_poly.entity_id
_entity_poly.type
_entity_poly.pdbx_seq_one_letter_code
_entity_poly.pdbx_strand_id
1 'polypeptide(L)' 'MSSDRELAHRAGDGIDVSLHWNERTHRLTVKVYDARSGERFEVDVDGRSALDAYRHPFAYATTDKLAA' A
#
# COMPACT_ATOMS: atom_id res chain seq x y z
N MET A 1 4.22 -9.16 19.01
CA MET A 1 3.04 -8.28 18.87
C MET A 1 3.17 -7.56 17.55
N SER A 2 2.19 -7.70 16.67
CA SER A 2 2.21 -7.12 15.33
C SER A 2 1.99 -5.60 15.45
N SER A 3 3.00 -4.79 15.13
CA SER A 3 2.92 -3.31 15.18
C SER A 3 2.40 -2.70 13.88
N ASP A 4 1.73 -3.49 13.05
CA ASP A 4 1.16 -3.06 11.78
C ASP A 4 -0.25 -2.53 12.01
N ARG A 5 -0.44 -1.22 11.83
CA ARG A 5 -1.69 -0.51 12.06
C ARG A 5 -2.22 0.05 10.76
N GLU A 6 -3.44 -0.30 10.39
CA GLU A 6 -4.12 0.34 9.27
C GLU A 6 -4.50 1.79 9.64
N LEU A 7 -4.11 2.74 8.80
CA LEU A 7 -4.39 4.17 8.95
C LEU A 7 -5.55 4.64 8.07
N ALA A 8 -5.67 4.08 6.88
CA ALA A 8 -6.69 4.43 5.92
C ALA A 8 -6.96 3.26 4.98
N HIS A 9 -8.20 3.14 4.52
CA HIS A 9 -8.62 2.13 3.58
C HIS A 9 -9.63 2.73 2.61
N ARG A 10 -9.53 2.38 1.33
CA ARG A 10 -10.53 2.68 0.31
C ARG A 10 -10.71 1.46 -0.60
N ALA A 11 -11.93 1.25 -1.03
CA ALA A 11 -12.26 0.32 -2.09
C ALA A 11 -13.10 1.04 -3.16
N GLY A 12 -12.78 0.83 -4.43
CA GLY A 12 -13.50 1.43 -5.55
C GLY A 12 -13.08 0.81 -6.87
N ASP A 13 -14.03 0.63 -7.79
CA ASP A 13 -13.76 0.07 -9.12
C ASP A 13 -13.03 -1.29 -9.09
N GLY A 14 -13.26 -2.10 -8.07
CA GLY A 14 -12.57 -3.39 -7.90
C GLY A 14 -11.10 -3.27 -7.46
N ILE A 15 -10.64 -2.06 -7.11
CA ILE A 15 -9.33 -1.83 -6.49
C ILE A 15 -9.54 -1.53 -5.01
N ASP A 16 -8.86 -2.29 -4.18
CA ASP A 16 -8.76 -2.09 -2.75
C ASP A 16 -7.38 -1.51 -2.42
N VAL A 17 -7.33 -0.44 -1.64
CA VAL A 17 -6.09 0.24 -1.26
C VAL A 17 -6.12 0.52 0.23
N SER A 18 -5.13 0.04 0.96
CA SER A 18 -4.94 0.32 2.38
C SER A 18 -3.57 0.93 2.66
N LEU A 19 -3.52 1.88 3.59
CA LEU A 19 -2.30 2.47 4.10
C LEU A 19 -2.04 1.91 5.49
N HIS A 20 -0.90 1.26 5.66
CA HIS A 20 -0.45 0.66 6.91
C HIS A 20 0.74 1.42 7.46
N TRP A 21 0.78 1.58 8.78
CA TRP A 21 1.92 2.11 9.51
C TRP A 21 2.46 1.04 10.44
N ASN A 22 3.77 0.80 10.34
CA ASN A 22 4.47 -0.03 11.28
C ASN A 22 5.13 0.83 12.36
N GLU A 23 4.59 0.82 13.58
CA GLU A 23 5.09 1.67 14.67
C GLU A 23 6.52 1.32 15.07
N ARG A 24 6.91 0.05 14.94
CA ARG A 24 8.24 -0.43 15.34
C ARG A 24 9.33 0.00 14.38
N THR A 25 9.04 0.02 13.08
CA THR A 25 9.99 0.39 12.04
C THR A 25 9.80 1.81 11.52
N HIS A 26 8.75 2.49 11.98
CA HIS A 26 8.29 3.78 11.47
C HIS A 26 8.07 3.80 9.94
N ARG A 27 7.77 2.64 9.33
CA ARG A 27 7.53 2.51 7.89
C ARG A 27 6.05 2.64 7.58
N LEU A 28 5.76 3.25 6.44
CA LEU A 28 4.42 3.29 5.86
C LEU A 28 4.41 2.44 4.61
N THR A 29 3.39 1.59 4.49
CA THR A 29 3.25 0.66 3.39
C THR A 29 1.86 0.82 2.80
N VAL A 30 1.78 1.07 1.50
CA VAL A 30 0.52 1.07 0.76
C VAL A 30 0.32 -0.31 0.17
N LYS A 31 -0.77 -0.97 0.52
CA LYS A 31 -1.16 -2.26 -0.05
C LYS A 31 -2.28 -2.06 -1.03
N VAL A 32 -2.16 -2.70 -2.18
CA VAL A 32 -3.18 -2.66 -3.23
C VAL A 32 -3.60 -4.07 -3.56
N TYR A 33 -4.90 -4.27 -3.66
CA TYR A 33 -5.49 -5.47 -4.23
C TYR A 33 -6.39 -5.09 -5.40
N ASP A 34 -6.03 -5.57 -6.59
CA ASP A 34 -6.90 -5.51 -7.76
C ASP A 34 -7.74 -6.79 -7.80
N ALA A 35 -9.02 -6.68 -7.47
CA ALA A 35 -9.97 -7.79 -7.51
C ALA A 35 -10.36 -8.19 -8.95
N ARG A 36 -10.12 -7.32 -9.95
CA ARG A 36 -10.40 -7.61 -11.37
C ARG A 36 -9.33 -8.50 -11.97
N SER A 37 -8.04 -8.23 -11.70
CA SER A 37 -6.92 -9.06 -12.14
C SER A 37 -6.54 -10.16 -11.13
N GLY A 38 -6.92 -10.00 -9.88
CA GLY A 38 -6.47 -10.82 -8.75
C GLY A 38 -5.08 -10.46 -8.25
N GLU A 39 -4.45 -9.42 -8.78
CA GLU A 39 -3.08 -9.01 -8.43
C GLU A 39 -3.04 -8.24 -7.11
N ARG A 40 -1.92 -8.38 -6.40
CA ARG A 40 -1.63 -7.67 -5.16
C ARG A 40 -0.21 -7.16 -5.20
N PHE A 41 -0.01 -5.95 -4.69
CA PHE A 41 1.33 -5.43 -4.48
C PHE A 41 1.35 -4.50 -3.29
N GLU A 42 2.55 -4.32 -2.74
CA GLU A 42 2.81 -3.43 -1.62
C GLU A 42 3.88 -2.43 -2.03
N VAL A 43 3.76 -1.20 -1.55
CA VAL A 43 4.73 -0.14 -1.81
C VAL A 43 5.14 0.46 -0.48
N ASP A 44 6.43 0.33 -0.16
CA ASP A 44 7.05 1.04 0.95
C ASP A 44 7.22 2.52 0.57
N VAL A 45 6.71 3.40 1.42
CA VAL A 45 6.67 4.85 1.17
C VAL A 45 7.10 5.64 2.39
N ASP A 46 7.80 6.75 2.15
CA ASP A 46 8.09 7.73 3.18
C ASP A 46 6.81 8.43 3.64
N GLY A 47 6.75 8.85 4.90
CA GLY A 47 5.57 9.52 5.46
C GLY A 47 5.15 10.81 4.76
N ARG A 48 6.08 11.48 4.07
CA ARG A 48 5.76 12.67 3.26
C ARG A 48 5.03 12.32 1.96
N SER A 49 5.28 11.13 1.41
CA SER A 49 4.68 10.65 0.16
C SER A 49 3.52 9.68 0.39
N ALA A 50 3.31 9.21 1.62
CA ALA A 50 2.35 8.17 1.93
C ALA A 50 0.91 8.49 1.51
N LEU A 51 0.46 9.73 1.71
CA LEU A 51 -0.88 10.14 1.28
C LEU A 51 -1.00 10.22 -0.25
N ASP A 52 0.07 10.64 -0.93
CA ASP A 52 0.10 10.71 -2.39
C ASP A 52 0.12 9.31 -3.01
N ALA A 53 0.95 8.42 -2.48
CA ALA A 53 0.99 7.01 -2.87
C ALA A 53 -0.31 6.28 -2.57
N TYR A 54 -0.97 6.57 -1.45
CA TYR A 54 -2.29 6.02 -1.16
C TYR A 54 -3.34 6.46 -2.20
N ARG A 55 -3.25 7.70 -2.71
CA ARG A 55 -4.15 8.23 -3.74
C ARG A 55 -3.80 7.74 -5.15
N HIS A 56 -2.52 7.57 -5.44
CA HIS A 56 -1.99 7.20 -6.76
C HIS A 56 -1.04 5.99 -6.69
N PRO A 57 -1.49 4.83 -6.18
CA PRO A 57 -0.57 3.74 -5.86
C PRO A 57 0.11 3.16 -7.09
N PHE A 58 -0.57 3.15 -8.24
CA PHE A 58 0.00 2.68 -9.51
C PHE A 58 1.12 3.58 -10.05
N ALA A 59 1.19 4.86 -9.63
CA ALA A 59 2.33 5.73 -9.98
C ALA A 59 3.58 5.40 -9.15
N TYR A 60 3.38 4.84 -7.96
CA TYR A 60 4.44 4.44 -7.03
C TYR A 60 4.79 2.95 -7.12
N ALA A 61 4.03 2.16 -7.89
CA ALA A 61 4.28 0.74 -8.14
C ALA A 61 5.55 0.46 -8.98
N THR A 62 6.41 1.46 -9.21
CA THR A 62 7.66 1.27 -9.94
C THR A 62 8.63 0.46 -9.08
N THR A 63 8.73 -0.83 -9.43
CA THR A 63 9.84 -1.72 -9.06
C THR A 63 9.86 -2.20 -7.60
N ASP A 64 8.80 -2.87 -7.16
CA ASP A 64 8.99 -4.04 -6.30
C ASP A 64 8.11 -5.19 -6.81
N LYS A 65 8.46 -5.67 -7.99
CA LYS A 65 7.97 -6.95 -8.50
C LYS A 65 8.75 -8.03 -7.76
N LEU A 66 8.42 -8.27 -6.48
CA LEU A 66 8.98 -9.39 -5.73
C LEU A 66 8.64 -10.68 -6.47
N ALA A 67 9.71 -11.36 -6.84
CA ALA A 67 9.79 -12.63 -7.53
C ALA A 67 8.68 -13.62 -7.12
N ALA A 68 8.08 -14.25 -8.13
CA ALA A 68 7.63 -15.63 -8.05
C ALA A 68 8.65 -16.51 -8.77
#